data_AF-X1DLC2-F1
#
_entry.id   AF-X1DLC2-F1
#
_cell.length_a   1.000
_cell.length_b   1.000
_cell.length_c   1.000
_cell.angle_alpha   90.00
_cell.angle_beta   90.00
_cell.angle_gamma   90.00
#
_symmetry.space_group_name_H-M   'P 1'
#
loop_
_entity.id
_entity.type
_entity.pdbx_description
1 polymer ?
#
loop_
_entity_poly.entity_id
_entity_poly.type
_entity_poly.pdbx_seq_one_letter_code
_entity_poly.pdbx_strand_id
1 'polypeptide(L)'
;MKRLLKISNNTTLVLCSISIAGLIFTNTFFLMLRNMIIEMGHVENFMDKFSIPVAAVYVIFGFFHLSAILTLILQLNFFKRDNFLRAFLFFTGTTSLMMLFGDFALSSDISKEYVFGLPGEFNILFFSQALHFIFYILMIVLLASTRKSVRKGGEEIVLKDDSIFINAQYIGILSGVSGLVLVTTFSLMYLTVYPLPLWAAKAGIIVTSLIVIIPYILIVFYWLIIKLKERISEWYDEKQYQDITKASLVT
;
A
#
# COMPACT_ATOMS: atom_id res chain seq x y z
N MET A 1 -23.91 -6.15 3.15
CA MET A 1 -22.47 -6.17 3.53
C MET A 1 -21.83 -7.56 3.43
N LYS A 2 -22.32 -8.60 4.12
CA LYS A 2 -21.71 -9.95 4.16
C LYS A 2 -21.45 -10.60 2.79
N ARG A 3 -22.44 -10.54 1.87
CA ARG A 3 -22.30 -11.08 0.49
C ARG A 3 -21.21 -10.34 -0.30
N LEU A 4 -21.19 -9.01 -0.23
CA LEU A 4 -20.19 -8.17 -0.89
C LEU A 4 -18.78 -8.48 -0.38
N LEU A 5 -18.61 -8.56 0.94
CA LEU A 5 -17.33 -8.94 1.55
C LEU A 5 -16.87 -10.33 1.10
N LYS A 6 -17.77 -11.31 1.03
CA LYS A 6 -17.44 -12.67 0.56
C LYS A 6 -16.95 -12.67 -0.89
N ILE A 7 -17.61 -11.91 -1.77
CA ILE A 7 -17.22 -11.77 -3.18
C ILE A 7 -15.85 -11.09 -3.25
N SER A 8 -15.69 -9.93 -2.60
CA SER A 8 -14.44 -9.17 -2.58
C SER A 8 -13.27 -10.02 -2.07
N ASN A 9 -13.45 -10.71 -0.94
CA ASN A 9 -12.42 -11.59 -0.36
C ASN A 9 -12.02 -12.74 -1.30
N ASN A 10 -12.96 -13.31 -2.05
CA ASN A 10 -12.65 -14.36 -3.02
C ASN A 10 -11.92 -13.81 -4.24
N THR A 11 -12.40 -12.70 -4.80
CA THR A 11 -11.76 -12.03 -5.93
C THR A 11 -10.33 -11.61 -5.59
N THR A 12 -10.13 -10.97 -4.43
CA THR A 12 -8.79 -10.58 -3.97
C THR A 12 -7.89 -11.78 -3.75
N LEU A 13 -8.40 -12.91 -3.23
CA LEU A 13 -7.59 -14.12 -3.05
C LEU A 13 -7.11 -14.70 -4.38
N VAL A 14 -7.99 -14.75 -5.38
CA VAL A 14 -7.62 -15.20 -6.74
C VAL A 14 -6.57 -14.26 -7.34
N LEU A 15 -6.81 -12.96 -7.31
CA LEU A 15 -5.86 -11.97 -7.82
C LEU A 15 -4.53 -12.00 -7.08
N CYS A 16 -4.54 -12.21 -5.76
CA CYS A 16 -3.32 -12.37 -4.96
C CYS A 16 -2.52 -13.60 -5.37
N SER A 17 -3.20 -14.73 -5.59
CA SER A 17 -2.55 -15.98 -6.03
C SER A 17 -1.90 -15.81 -7.41
N ILE A 18 -2.61 -15.18 -8.35
CA ILE A 18 -2.06 -14.84 -9.67
C ILE A 18 -0.90 -13.85 -9.52
N SER A 19 -1.01 -12.85 -8.65
CA SER A 19 0.04 -11.85 -8.43
C SER A 19 1.30 -12.45 -7.79
N ILE A 20 1.20 -13.46 -6.93
CA ILE A 20 2.37 -14.19 -6.42
C ILE A 20 3.09 -14.91 -7.57
N ALA A 21 2.37 -15.61 -8.43
CA ALA A 21 2.96 -16.25 -9.60
C ALA A 21 3.60 -15.20 -10.55
N GLY A 22 2.92 -14.07 -10.75
CA GLY A 22 3.43 -12.93 -11.49
C GLY A 22 4.71 -12.35 -10.87
N LEU A 23 4.77 -12.23 -9.55
CA LEU A 23 5.94 -11.69 -8.84
C LEU A 23 7.14 -12.62 -8.95
N ILE A 24 6.93 -13.94 -8.88
CA ILE A 24 7.99 -14.92 -9.15
C ILE A 24 8.50 -14.79 -10.58
N PHE A 25 7.58 -14.64 -11.54
CA PHE A 25 7.93 -14.46 -12.96
C PHE A 25 8.72 -13.16 -13.19
N THR A 26 8.24 -12.01 -12.69
CA THR A 26 8.94 -10.73 -12.88
C THR A 26 10.28 -10.71 -12.16
N ASN A 27 10.35 -11.25 -10.93
CA ASN A 27 11.62 -11.35 -10.22
C ASN A 27 12.65 -12.19 -10.99
N THR A 28 12.23 -13.34 -11.53
CA THR A 28 13.07 -14.19 -12.39
C THR A 28 13.53 -13.44 -13.63
N PHE A 29 12.62 -12.72 -14.30
CA PHE A 29 12.95 -11.89 -15.47
C PHE A 29 14.01 -10.83 -15.12
N PHE A 30 13.84 -10.09 -14.02
CA PHE A 30 14.79 -9.04 -13.63
C PHE A 30 16.13 -9.60 -13.15
N LEU A 31 16.16 -10.78 -12.53
CA LEU A 31 17.41 -11.47 -12.21
C LEU A 31 18.17 -11.88 -13.47
N MET A 32 17.48 -12.47 -14.45
CA MET A 32 18.08 -12.83 -15.74
C MET A 32 18.57 -11.58 -16.49
N LEU A 33 17.75 -10.54 -16.56
CA LEU A 33 18.10 -9.28 -17.20
C LEU A 33 19.34 -8.65 -16.55
N ARG A 34 19.38 -8.59 -15.22
CA ARG A 34 20.54 -8.07 -14.48
C ARG A 34 21.82 -8.83 -14.83
N ASN A 35 21.76 -10.16 -14.86
CA ASN A 35 22.92 -10.98 -15.19
C ASN A 35 23.39 -10.75 -16.64
N MET A 36 22.46 -10.68 -17.60
CA MET A 36 22.81 -10.37 -18.99
C MET A 36 23.46 -8.99 -19.14
N ILE A 37 23.01 -7.99 -18.39
CA ILE A 37 23.61 -6.64 -18.40
C ILE A 37 25.03 -6.66 -17.84
N ILE A 38 25.26 -7.34 -16.72
CA ILE A 38 26.58 -7.47 -16.09
C ILE A 38 27.57 -8.17 -17.04
N GLU A 39 27.10 -9.19 -17.76
CA GLU A 39 27.90 -9.95 -18.72
C GLU A 39 28.09 -9.24 -20.07
N MET A 40 27.56 -8.02 -20.22
CA MET A 40 27.53 -7.25 -21.49
C MET A 40 26.93 -8.06 -22.66
N GLY A 41 25.92 -8.88 -22.37
CA GLY A 41 25.21 -9.68 -23.35
C GLY A 41 24.20 -8.88 -24.19
N HIS A 42 23.77 -9.45 -25.31
CA HIS A 42 22.70 -8.86 -26.14
C HIS A 42 21.33 -9.00 -25.47
N VAL A 43 20.84 -7.90 -24.89
CA VAL A 43 19.57 -7.84 -24.14
C VAL A 43 18.33 -7.57 -25.01
N GLU A 44 18.47 -7.05 -26.24
CA GLU A 44 17.33 -6.65 -27.09
C GLU A 44 16.34 -7.80 -27.34
N ASN A 45 16.81 -8.93 -27.85
CA ASN A 45 15.96 -10.10 -28.12
C ASN A 45 15.24 -10.63 -26.86
N PHE A 46 15.87 -10.48 -25.69
CA PHE A 46 15.27 -10.88 -24.42
C PHE A 46 14.19 -9.89 -23.99
N MET A 47 14.47 -8.58 -24.09
CA MET A 47 13.52 -7.51 -23.78
C MET A 47 12.31 -7.53 -24.70
N ASP A 48 12.49 -7.73 -26.01
CA ASP A 48 11.39 -7.81 -26.97
C ASP A 48 10.44 -8.97 -26.68
N LYS A 49 11.00 -10.10 -26.22
CA LYS A 49 10.21 -11.29 -25.90
C LYS A 49 9.41 -11.15 -24.59
N PHE A 50 9.97 -10.48 -23.58
CA PHE A 50 9.42 -10.51 -22.21
C PHE A 50 8.81 -9.18 -21.73
N SER A 51 9.08 -8.05 -22.38
CA SER A 51 8.57 -6.74 -21.98
C SER A 51 7.04 -6.68 -21.88
N ILE A 52 6.33 -7.17 -22.91
CA ILE A 52 4.86 -7.19 -22.92
C ILE A 52 4.29 -8.10 -21.81
N PRO A 53 4.74 -9.36 -21.64
CA PRO A 53 4.35 -10.18 -20.49
C PRO A 53 4.60 -9.53 -19.14
N VAL A 54 5.77 -8.90 -18.94
CA VAL A 54 6.10 -8.20 -17.69
C VAL A 54 5.14 -7.04 -17.45
N ALA A 55 4.88 -6.20 -18.46
CA ALA A 55 3.93 -5.11 -18.36
C ALA A 55 2.50 -5.59 -18.02
N ALA A 56 2.06 -6.69 -18.64
CA ALA A 56 0.76 -7.30 -18.32
C ALA A 56 0.68 -7.78 -16.86
N VAL A 57 1.77 -8.34 -16.32
CA VAL A 57 1.84 -8.72 -14.91
C VAL A 57 1.75 -7.51 -13.98
N TYR A 58 2.39 -6.39 -14.29
CA TYR A 58 2.26 -5.15 -13.51
C TYR A 58 0.82 -4.60 -13.52
N VAL A 59 0.09 -4.75 -14.63
CA VAL A 59 -1.35 -4.41 -14.67
C VAL A 59 -2.15 -5.30 -13.72
N ILE A 60 -1.85 -6.60 -13.67
CA ILE A 60 -2.47 -7.53 -12.71
C ILE A 60 -2.15 -7.12 -11.27
N PHE A 61 -0.91 -6.72 -10.97
CA PHE A 61 -0.56 -6.18 -9.65
C PHE A 61 -1.42 -4.97 -9.30
N GLY A 62 -1.62 -4.04 -10.23
CA GLY A 62 -2.51 -2.89 -10.03
C GLY A 62 -3.93 -3.30 -9.65
N PHE A 63 -4.54 -4.22 -10.41
CA PHE A 63 -5.88 -4.72 -10.10
C PHE A 63 -5.94 -5.46 -8.76
N PHE A 64 -4.91 -6.25 -8.42
CA PHE A 64 -4.82 -6.91 -7.12
C PHE A 64 -4.79 -5.89 -5.98
N HIS A 65 -3.95 -4.86 -6.05
CA HIS A 65 -3.85 -3.84 -5.00
C HIS A 65 -5.16 -3.09 -4.81
N LEU A 66 -5.81 -2.67 -5.90
CA LEU A 66 -7.13 -2.01 -5.83
C LEU A 66 -8.18 -2.92 -5.18
N SER A 67 -8.20 -4.21 -5.56
CA SER A 67 -9.07 -5.22 -4.94
C SER A 67 -8.75 -5.43 -3.46
N ALA A 68 -7.47 -5.43 -3.08
CA ALA A 68 -7.02 -5.62 -1.71
C ALA A 68 -7.42 -4.46 -0.81
N ILE A 69 -7.20 -3.21 -1.25
CA ILE A 69 -7.61 -2.00 -0.54
C ILE A 69 -9.13 -1.97 -0.37
N LEU A 70 -9.90 -2.28 -1.42
CA LEU A 70 -11.35 -2.37 -1.32
C LEU A 70 -11.77 -3.43 -0.29
N THR A 71 -11.16 -4.62 -0.33
CA THR A 71 -11.44 -5.69 0.64
C THR A 71 -11.12 -5.26 2.06
N LEU A 72 -10.00 -4.57 2.30
CA LEU A 72 -9.63 -4.04 3.61
C LEU A 72 -10.66 -3.02 4.11
N ILE A 73 -11.08 -2.07 3.27
CA ILE A 73 -12.13 -1.10 3.61
C ILE A 73 -13.45 -1.82 3.97
N LEU A 74 -13.86 -2.82 3.18
CA LEU A 74 -15.05 -3.61 3.48
C LEU A 74 -14.91 -4.40 4.80
N GLN A 75 -13.72 -4.89 5.12
CA GLN A 75 -13.45 -5.57 6.39
C GLN A 75 -13.50 -4.61 7.58
N LEU A 76 -12.97 -3.39 7.46
CA LEU A 76 -13.07 -2.34 8.49
C LEU A 76 -14.54 -1.99 8.78
N ASN A 77 -15.42 -2.01 7.77
CA ASN A 77 -16.85 -1.80 7.97
C ASN A 77 -17.59 -3.00 8.58
N PHE A 78 -17.11 -4.21 8.32
CA PHE A 78 -17.82 -5.43 8.64
C PHE A 78 -17.45 -5.98 10.01
N PHE A 79 -16.16 -5.93 10.36
CA PHE A 79 -15.66 -6.44 11.62
C PHE A 79 -15.60 -5.31 12.65
N LYS A 80 -16.25 -5.56 13.79
CA LYS A 80 -16.38 -4.59 14.88
C LYS A 80 -15.14 -4.52 15.78
N ARG A 81 -14.33 -5.57 15.82
CA ARG A 81 -13.07 -5.61 16.58
C ARG A 81 -11.90 -5.06 15.77
N ASP A 82 -11.15 -4.16 16.38
CA ASP A 82 -9.88 -3.68 15.84
C ASP A 82 -8.92 -4.83 15.57
N ASN A 83 -8.18 -4.69 14.49
CA ASN A 83 -7.11 -5.61 14.18
C ASN A 83 -5.98 -4.80 13.58
N PHE A 84 -4.90 -4.62 14.35
CA PHE A 84 -3.68 -3.97 13.90
C PHE A 84 -3.19 -4.53 12.56
N LEU A 85 -3.35 -5.84 12.29
CA LEU A 85 -2.99 -6.45 11.01
C LEU A 85 -3.73 -5.81 9.83
N ARG A 86 -5.00 -5.41 9.99
CA ARG A 86 -5.76 -4.72 8.94
C ARG A 86 -5.24 -3.32 8.68
N ALA A 87 -4.96 -2.55 9.73
CA ALA A 87 -4.33 -1.24 9.62
C ALA A 87 -2.95 -1.33 8.97
N PHE A 88 -2.13 -2.28 9.42
CA PHE A 88 -0.82 -2.56 8.86
C PHE A 88 -0.90 -2.95 7.37
N LEU A 89 -1.81 -3.87 7.00
CA LEU A 89 -2.00 -4.27 5.61
C LEU A 89 -2.57 -3.14 4.73
N PHE A 90 -3.36 -2.24 5.28
CA PHE A 90 -3.83 -1.05 4.57
C PHE A 90 -2.67 -0.10 4.29
N PHE A 91 -1.83 0.14 5.30
CA PHE A 91 -0.61 0.93 5.17
C PHE A 91 0.33 0.29 4.13
N THR A 92 0.77 -0.95 4.35
CA THR A 92 1.70 -1.63 3.45
C THR A 92 1.12 -1.84 2.06
N GLY A 93 -0.19 -2.13 1.94
CA GLY A 93 -0.86 -2.31 0.66
C GLY A 93 -0.94 -1.02 -0.15
N THR A 94 -1.17 0.12 0.51
CA THR A 94 -1.17 1.42 -0.16
C THR A 94 0.25 1.83 -0.55
N THR A 95 1.22 1.68 0.35
CA THR A 95 2.63 1.93 0.05
C THR A 95 3.12 1.03 -1.11
N SER A 96 2.79 -0.26 -1.06
CA SER A 96 3.06 -1.24 -2.11
C SER A 96 2.40 -0.83 -3.44
N LEU A 97 1.17 -0.31 -3.45
CA LEU A 97 0.57 0.24 -4.67
C LEU A 97 1.36 1.43 -5.23
N MET A 98 1.83 2.34 -4.35
CA MET A 98 2.65 3.47 -4.79
C MET A 98 4.00 3.02 -5.35
N MET A 99 4.59 1.96 -4.79
CA MET A 99 5.84 1.41 -5.28
C MET A 99 5.73 0.80 -6.68
N LEU A 100 4.55 0.38 -7.15
CA LEU A 100 4.37 -0.03 -8.56
C LEU A 100 4.68 1.09 -9.56
N PHE A 101 4.40 2.35 -9.21
CA PHE A 101 4.80 3.49 -10.04
C PHE A 101 6.32 3.72 -9.96
N GLY A 102 6.92 3.46 -8.80
CA GLY A 102 8.37 3.45 -8.62
C GLY A 102 9.04 2.40 -9.50
N ASP A 103 8.54 1.15 -9.50
CA ASP A 103 9.03 0.07 -10.35
C ASP A 103 8.94 0.40 -11.84
N PHE A 104 7.87 1.08 -12.26
CA PHE A 104 7.74 1.55 -13.64
C PHE A 104 8.81 2.59 -13.99
N ALA A 105 9.06 3.56 -13.10
CA ALA A 105 10.12 4.55 -13.29
C ALA A 105 11.51 3.89 -13.29
N LEU A 106 11.78 3.00 -12.33
CA LEU A 106 13.02 2.23 -12.24
C LEU A 106 13.28 1.39 -13.49
N SER A 107 12.24 0.79 -14.07
CA SER A 107 12.37 0.03 -15.31
C SER A 107 12.85 0.91 -16.48
N SER A 108 12.44 2.19 -16.50
CA SER A 108 12.92 3.17 -17.49
C SER A 108 14.35 3.65 -17.21
N ASP A 109 14.81 3.61 -15.96
CA ASP A 109 16.17 4.03 -15.62
C ASP A 109 17.16 2.87 -15.78
N ILE A 110 16.75 1.65 -15.45
CA ILE A 110 17.46 0.40 -15.79
C ILE A 110 17.71 0.32 -17.31
N SER A 111 16.75 0.75 -18.13
CA SER A 111 16.92 0.80 -19.59
C SER A 111 17.94 1.85 -20.06
N LYS A 112 18.41 2.76 -19.20
CA LYS A 112 19.48 3.71 -19.50
C LYS A 112 20.81 3.25 -18.89
N GLU A 113 20.77 2.67 -17.70
CA GLU A 113 21.95 2.19 -16.99
C GLU A 113 22.62 0.99 -17.67
N TYR A 114 21.86 0.15 -18.39
CA TYR A 114 22.45 -1.03 -19.03
C TYR A 114 23.54 -0.68 -20.04
N VAL A 115 23.47 0.49 -20.67
CA VAL A 115 24.48 1.00 -21.62
C VAL A 115 25.85 1.18 -20.95
N PHE A 116 25.86 1.37 -19.63
CA PHE A 116 27.06 1.62 -18.84
C PHE A 116 27.47 0.41 -17.97
N GLY A 117 26.71 -0.70 -18.01
CA GLY A 117 27.04 -1.92 -17.26
C GLY A 117 26.98 -1.79 -15.73
N LEU A 118 26.28 -0.78 -15.19
CA LEU A 118 26.17 -0.52 -13.75
C LEU A 118 24.76 -0.87 -13.26
N PRO A 119 24.52 -2.02 -12.62
CA PRO A 119 23.18 -2.48 -12.25
C PRO A 119 22.74 -1.98 -10.86
N GLY A 120 22.91 -0.69 -10.57
CA GLY A 120 22.63 -0.11 -9.25
C GLY A 120 21.13 -0.11 -8.92
N GLU A 121 20.31 0.28 -9.89
CA GLU A 121 18.86 0.45 -9.74
C GLU A 121 18.12 -0.88 -9.49
N PHE A 122 18.71 -2.01 -9.89
CA PHE A 122 18.15 -3.34 -9.59
C PHE A 122 18.02 -3.60 -8.09
N ASN A 123 18.91 -3.05 -7.25
CA ASN A 123 18.81 -3.25 -5.80
C ASN A 123 17.54 -2.59 -5.24
N ILE A 124 17.19 -1.40 -5.76
CA ILE A 124 15.98 -0.67 -5.36
C ILE A 124 14.74 -1.43 -5.86
N LEU A 125 14.77 -1.93 -7.09
CA LEU A 125 13.71 -2.76 -7.65
C LEU A 125 13.48 -4.04 -6.83
N PHE A 126 14.54 -4.76 -6.45
CA PHE A 126 14.40 -5.98 -5.64
C PHE A 126 13.91 -5.69 -4.22
N PHE A 127 14.33 -4.56 -3.64
CA PHE A 127 13.77 -4.11 -2.37
C PHE A 127 12.26 -3.84 -2.47
N SER A 128 11.82 -3.19 -3.55
CA SER A 128 10.40 -2.97 -3.87
C SER A 128 9.63 -4.29 -4.00
N GLN A 129 10.15 -5.24 -4.78
CA GLN A 129 9.54 -6.56 -4.95
C GLN A 129 9.48 -7.37 -3.65
N ALA A 130 10.46 -7.24 -2.76
CA ALA A 130 10.43 -7.87 -1.45
C ALA A 130 9.28 -7.31 -0.59
N LEU A 131 9.03 -6.00 -0.63
CA LEU A 131 7.90 -5.38 0.06
C LEU A 131 6.55 -5.84 -0.52
N HIS A 132 6.43 -5.95 -1.85
CA HIS A 132 5.26 -6.57 -2.49
C HIS A 132 5.04 -7.99 -1.98
N PHE A 133 6.09 -8.82 -1.97
CA PHE A 133 6.01 -10.21 -1.52
C PHE A 133 5.50 -10.32 -0.08
N ILE A 134 6.07 -9.53 0.85
CA ILE A 134 5.64 -9.50 2.25
C ILE A 134 4.15 -9.13 2.35
N PHE A 135 3.72 -8.09 1.63
CA PHE A 135 2.33 -7.68 1.58
C PHE A 135 1.42 -8.82 1.07
N TYR A 136 1.81 -9.52 0.01
CA TYR A 136 0.98 -10.56 -0.61
C TYR A 136 0.79 -11.75 0.33
N ILE A 137 1.86 -12.19 1.01
CA ILE A 137 1.80 -13.29 1.97
C ILE A 137 0.91 -12.92 3.17
N LEU A 138 1.10 -11.74 3.75
CA LEU A 138 0.26 -11.28 4.86
C LEU A 138 -1.21 -11.13 4.43
N MET A 139 -1.46 -10.71 3.20
CA MET A 139 -2.81 -10.60 2.65
C MET A 139 -3.49 -11.98 2.54
N ILE A 140 -2.78 -13.03 2.11
CA ILE A 140 -3.32 -14.40 2.12
C ILE A 140 -3.73 -14.83 3.54
N VAL A 141 -2.87 -14.59 4.53
CA VAL A 141 -3.15 -14.92 5.94
C VAL A 141 -4.41 -14.21 6.42
N LEU A 142 -4.57 -12.93 6.11
CA LEU A 142 -5.76 -12.15 6.47
C LEU A 142 -7.02 -12.68 5.75
N LEU A 143 -6.95 -12.96 4.46
CA LEU A 143 -8.07 -13.45 3.66
C LEU A 143 -8.55 -14.84 4.11
N ALA A 144 -7.62 -15.72 4.48
CA ALA A 144 -7.93 -17.03 5.05
C ALA A 144 -8.62 -16.91 6.41
N SER A 145 -8.09 -16.06 7.28
CA SER A 145 -8.66 -15.77 8.61
C SER A 145 -10.06 -15.16 8.49
N THR A 146 -10.25 -14.21 7.58
CA THR A 146 -11.54 -13.56 7.31
C THR A 146 -12.59 -14.57 6.84
N ARG A 147 -12.24 -15.48 5.93
CA ARG A 147 -13.15 -16.53 5.45
C ARG A 147 -13.63 -17.42 6.59
N LYS A 148 -12.75 -17.77 7.54
CA LYS A 148 -13.09 -18.56 8.73
C LYS A 148 -14.06 -17.79 9.64
N SER A 149 -13.79 -16.51 9.91
CA SER A 149 -14.63 -15.68 10.78
C SER A 149 -16.02 -15.39 10.19
N VAL A 150 -16.13 -15.13 8.89
CA VAL A 150 -17.43 -14.91 8.21
C VAL A 150 -18.32 -16.15 8.27
N ARG A 151 -17.73 -17.36 8.26
CA ARG A 151 -18.46 -18.63 8.41
C ARG A 151 -18.98 -18.85 9.84
N LYS A 152 -18.20 -18.44 10.85
CA LYS A 152 -18.54 -18.63 12.27
C LYS A 152 -19.61 -17.68 12.81
N GLY A 153 -20.07 -16.69 12.03
CA GLY A 153 -21.21 -15.86 12.40
C GLY A 153 -20.95 -14.93 13.59
N GLY A 154 -19.83 -14.21 13.59
CA GLY A 154 -19.36 -13.41 14.73
C GLY A 154 -20.43 -12.55 15.40
N GLU A 155 -20.71 -12.87 16.66
CA GLU A 155 -21.41 -12.06 17.64
C GLU A 155 -20.38 -11.18 18.33
N GLU A 156 -20.54 -9.86 18.27
CA GLU A 156 -20.14 -8.90 19.32
C GLU A 156 -20.32 -7.47 18.80
N ILE A 157 -21.02 -6.65 19.58
CA ILE A 157 -21.40 -5.28 19.25
C ILE A 157 -20.32 -4.34 19.81
N VAL A 158 -19.37 -3.92 18.98
CA VAL A 158 -18.62 -2.67 19.18
C VAL A 158 -19.21 -1.61 18.26
N LEU A 159 -19.32 -0.39 18.76
CA LEU A 159 -19.73 0.81 18.00
C LEU A 159 -18.79 0.95 16.80
N LYS A 160 -19.37 0.98 15.61
CA LYS A 160 -18.65 0.85 14.33
C LYS A 160 -17.65 2.00 14.08
N ASP A 161 -17.89 3.14 14.70
CA ASP A 161 -17.14 4.37 14.49
C ASP A 161 -15.78 4.38 15.19
N ASP A 162 -15.71 3.93 16.45
CA ASP A 162 -14.47 3.88 17.23
C ASP A 162 -13.38 3.05 16.53
N SER A 163 -13.78 1.94 15.90
CA SER A 163 -12.85 1.04 15.18
C SER A 163 -12.18 1.72 13.99
N ILE A 164 -12.94 2.47 13.18
CA ILE A 164 -12.36 3.14 12.00
C ILE A 164 -11.42 4.27 12.45
N PHE A 165 -11.81 5.00 13.49
CA PHE A 165 -10.96 6.02 14.10
C PHE A 165 -9.66 5.43 14.64
N ILE A 166 -9.72 4.32 15.40
CA ILE A 166 -8.53 3.62 15.93
C ILE A 166 -7.62 3.14 14.80
N ASN A 167 -8.19 2.55 13.73
CA ASN A 167 -7.41 2.13 12.57
C ASN A 167 -6.74 3.33 11.86
N ALA A 168 -7.41 4.48 11.77
CA ALA A 168 -6.80 5.69 11.24
C ALA A 168 -5.60 6.14 12.09
N GLN A 169 -5.68 6.06 13.42
CA GLN A 169 -4.55 6.35 14.31
C GLN A 169 -3.40 5.36 14.12
N TYR A 170 -3.67 4.06 14.02
CA TYR A 170 -2.62 3.08 13.74
C TYR A 170 -1.90 3.36 12.42
N ILE A 171 -2.64 3.67 11.37
CA ILE A 171 -2.05 4.04 10.07
C ILE A 171 -1.27 5.34 10.19
N GLY A 172 -1.76 6.33 10.95
CA GLY A 172 -1.04 7.57 11.23
C GLY A 172 0.29 7.35 11.96
N ILE A 173 0.32 6.46 12.96
CA ILE A 173 1.54 6.06 13.66
C ILE A 173 2.50 5.34 12.69
N LEU A 174 2.01 4.39 11.90
CA LEU A 174 2.83 3.67 10.91
C LEU A 174 3.44 4.64 9.88
N SER A 175 2.64 5.58 9.36
CA SER A 175 3.10 6.64 8.46
C SER A 175 4.12 7.56 9.14
N GLY A 176 3.85 8.04 10.35
CA GLY A 176 4.75 8.93 11.08
C GLY A 176 6.10 8.28 11.39
N VAL A 177 6.09 7.06 11.93
CA VAL A 177 7.32 6.30 12.24
C VAL A 177 8.10 5.99 10.98
N SER A 178 7.44 5.50 9.92
CA SER A 178 8.13 5.19 8.66
C SER A 178 8.73 6.44 8.01
N GLY A 179 8.03 7.57 8.08
CA GLY A 179 8.50 8.85 7.55
C GLY A 179 9.74 9.34 8.30
N LEU A 180 9.73 9.28 9.63
CA LEU A 180 10.90 9.62 10.46
C LEU A 180 12.09 8.72 10.12
N VAL A 181 11.90 7.40 10.06
CA VAL A 181 12.96 6.44 9.71
C VAL A 181 13.58 6.76 8.34
N LEU A 182 12.74 7.03 7.33
CA LEU A 182 13.21 7.34 5.99
C LEU A 182 13.97 8.65 5.94
N VAL A 183 13.43 9.73 6.51
CA VAL A 183 14.10 11.03 6.57
C VAL A 183 15.45 10.91 7.27
N THR A 184 15.50 10.25 8.43
CA THR A 184 16.76 10.03 9.16
C THR A 184 17.76 9.22 8.33
N THR A 185 17.30 8.17 7.65
CA THR A 185 18.18 7.34 6.79
C THR A 185 18.74 8.16 5.63
N PHE A 186 17.92 8.92 4.92
CA PHE A 186 18.38 9.80 3.83
C PHE A 186 19.34 10.89 4.32
N SER A 187 19.06 11.50 5.48
CA SER A 187 19.95 12.49 6.08
C SER A 187 21.30 11.89 6.47
N LEU A 188 21.32 10.66 7.03
CA LEU A 188 22.57 9.96 7.36
C LEU A 188 23.34 9.56 6.10
N MET A 189 22.66 9.05 5.07
CA MET A 189 23.31 8.68 3.80
C MET A 189 23.92 9.90 3.11
N TYR A 190 23.23 11.04 3.08
CA TYR A 190 23.77 12.30 2.55
C TYR A 190 25.08 12.73 3.24
N LEU A 191 25.21 12.47 4.54
CA LEU A 191 26.40 12.81 5.31
C LEU A 191 27.56 11.80 5.17
N THR A 192 27.25 10.53 4.84
CA THR A 192 28.22 9.41 5.00
C THR A 192 28.56 8.68 3.71
N VAL A 193 27.66 8.64 2.72
CA VAL A 193 27.80 7.80 1.52
C VAL A 193 27.55 8.67 0.29
N TYR A 194 28.65 9.23 -0.26
CA TYR A 194 28.67 10.16 -1.39
C TYR A 194 27.95 11.50 -1.14
N PRO A 195 28.52 12.65 -1.55
CA PRO A 195 27.78 13.91 -1.58
C PRO A 195 26.75 13.84 -2.70
N LEU A 196 25.61 13.19 -2.43
CA LEU A 196 24.45 13.24 -3.31
C LEU A 196 24.15 14.71 -3.62
N PRO A 197 23.95 15.08 -4.89
CA PRO A 197 23.56 16.43 -5.23
C PRO A 197 22.35 16.83 -4.39
N LEU A 198 22.38 18.03 -3.79
CA LEU A 198 21.35 18.49 -2.85
C LEU A 198 19.93 18.39 -3.44
N TRP A 199 19.79 18.59 -4.75
CA TRP A 199 18.51 18.46 -5.44
C TRP A 199 17.99 17.02 -5.45
N ALA A 200 18.86 16.03 -5.62
CA ALA A 200 18.49 14.61 -5.65
C ALA A 200 18.09 14.12 -4.25
N ALA A 201 18.85 14.52 -3.22
CA ALA A 201 18.50 14.24 -1.83
C ALA A 201 17.13 14.84 -1.45
N LYS A 202 16.87 16.10 -1.84
CA LYS A 202 15.57 16.75 -1.62
C LYS A 202 14.44 16.04 -2.35
N ALA A 203 14.64 15.68 -3.62
CA ALA A 203 13.64 14.97 -4.41
C ALA A 203 13.31 13.60 -3.78
N GLY A 204 14.33 12.83 -3.38
CA GLY A 204 14.16 11.55 -2.71
C GLY A 204 13.33 11.67 -1.43
N ILE A 205 13.71 12.61 -0.54
CA ILE A 205 12.97 12.86 0.72
C ILE A 205 11.51 13.23 0.45
N ILE A 206 11.23 14.11 -0.52
CA ILE A 206 9.87 14.51 -0.85
C ILE A 206 9.07 13.32 -1.35
N VAL A 207 9.58 12.56 -2.32
CA VAL A 207 8.88 11.41 -2.91
C VAL A 207 8.61 10.34 -1.85
N THR A 208 9.60 9.98 -1.03
CA THR A 208 9.40 8.97 0.01
C THR A 208 8.43 9.43 1.09
N SER A 209 8.46 10.72 1.46
CA SER A 209 7.50 11.29 2.41
C SER A 209 6.07 11.24 1.87
N LEU A 210 5.88 11.54 0.57
CA LEU A 210 4.59 11.42 -0.09
C LEU A 210 4.07 9.98 -0.11
N ILE A 211 4.92 9.02 -0.46
CA ILE A 211 4.54 7.59 -0.47
C ILE A 211 4.05 7.13 0.90
N VAL A 212 4.66 7.63 1.98
CA VAL A 212 4.37 7.21 3.35
C VAL A 212 3.16 7.94 3.95
N ILE A 213 2.88 9.18 3.53
CA ILE A 213 1.74 9.96 4.05
C ILE A 213 0.42 9.62 3.35
N ILE A 214 0.46 9.19 2.08
CA ILE A 214 -0.74 8.84 1.30
C ILE A 214 -1.65 7.82 2.02
N PRO A 215 -1.16 6.71 2.61
CA PRO A 215 -2.02 5.79 3.36
C PRO A 215 -2.83 6.48 4.46
N TYR A 216 -2.20 7.41 5.19
CA TYR A 216 -2.89 8.16 6.25
C TYR A 216 -3.93 9.12 5.68
N ILE A 217 -3.60 9.84 4.61
CA ILE A 217 -4.55 10.73 3.92
C ILE A 217 -5.78 9.94 3.47
N LEU A 218 -5.58 8.77 2.85
CA LEU A 218 -6.68 7.94 2.36
C LEU A 218 -7.62 7.46 3.47
N ILE A 219 -7.07 6.98 4.60
CA ILE A 219 -7.92 6.49 5.70
C ILE A 219 -8.62 7.63 6.45
N VAL A 220 -7.96 8.78 6.63
CA VAL A 220 -8.59 9.96 7.25
C VAL A 220 -9.70 10.50 6.36
N PHE A 221 -9.47 10.60 5.05
CA PHE A 221 -10.50 11.01 4.10
C PHE A 221 -11.67 10.03 4.09
N TYR A 222 -11.37 8.73 4.15
CA TYR A 222 -12.39 7.69 4.27
C TYR A 222 -13.22 7.82 5.55
N TRP A 223 -12.57 8.02 6.69
CA TRP A 223 -13.22 8.27 7.98
C TRP A 223 -14.09 9.53 7.93
N LEU A 224 -13.58 10.63 7.36
CA LEU A 224 -14.32 11.88 7.20
C LEU A 224 -15.60 11.68 6.36
N ILE A 225 -15.53 10.92 5.27
CA ILE A 225 -16.72 10.58 4.46
C ILE A 225 -17.76 9.82 5.28
N ILE A 226 -17.33 8.90 6.14
CA ILE A 226 -18.25 8.17 7.02
C ILE A 226 -18.88 9.12 8.03
N LYS A 227 -18.06 9.95 8.69
CA LYS A 227 -18.53 10.90 9.69
C LYS A 227 -19.53 11.91 9.14
N LEU A 228 -19.31 12.42 7.94
CA LEU A 228 -20.25 13.32 7.28
C LEU A 228 -21.58 12.65 6.89
N LYS A 229 -21.62 11.32 6.80
CA LYS A 229 -22.83 10.54 6.48
C LYS A 229 -23.57 10.02 7.71
N GLU A 230 -23.00 10.14 8.90
CA GLU A 230 -23.67 9.74 10.12
C GLU A 230 -24.84 10.69 10.40
N ARG A 231 -26.01 10.11 10.67
CA ARG A 231 -27.16 10.87 11.16
C ARG A 231 -27.04 10.95 12.66
N ILE A 232 -27.29 12.14 13.20
CA ILE A 232 -27.45 12.36 14.64
C ILE A 232 -28.56 11.42 15.11
N SER A 233 -28.18 10.41 15.89
CA SER A 233 -29.05 9.30 16.30
C SER A 233 -29.36 9.35 17.78
N GLU A 234 -28.47 9.93 18.58
CA GLU A 234 -28.64 10.01 20.03
C GLU A 234 -29.16 11.39 20.45
N TRP A 235 -30.11 11.38 21.38
CA TRP A 235 -30.67 12.59 21.98
C TRP A 235 -29.59 13.48 22.64
N TYR A 236 -28.51 12.86 23.13
CA TYR A 236 -27.36 13.57 23.68
C TYR A 236 -26.60 14.35 22.59
N ASP A 237 -26.41 13.75 21.41
CA ASP A 237 -25.79 14.42 20.25
C ASP A 237 -26.68 15.55 19.71
N GLU A 238 -28.01 15.39 19.72
CA GLU A 238 -28.93 16.48 19.33
C GLU A 238 -28.79 17.69 20.26
N LYS A 239 -28.69 17.45 21.58
CA LYS A 239 -28.50 18.52 22.55
C LYS A 239 -27.16 19.22 22.34
N GLN A 240 -26.09 18.46 22.13
CA GLN A 240 -24.74 19.00 21.91
C GLN A 240 -24.66 19.80 20.60
N TYR A 241 -25.32 19.34 19.53
CA TYR A 241 -25.42 20.07 18.27
C TYR A 241 -26.23 21.37 18.43
N GLN A 242 -27.37 21.31 19.13
CA GLN A 242 -28.17 22.51 19.43
C GLN A 242 -27.39 23.54 20.26
N ASP A 243 -26.61 23.10 21.24
CA ASP A 243 -25.81 23.97 22.10
C ASP A 243 -24.67 24.64 21.30
N ILE A 244 -23.99 23.91 20.40
CA ILE A 244 -22.98 24.49 19.49
C ILE A 244 -23.63 25.51 18.55
N THR A 245 -24.79 25.19 17.97
CA THR A 245 -25.49 26.08 17.04
C THR A 245 -25.97 27.35 17.74
N LYS A 246 -26.50 27.23 18.97
CA LYS A 246 -26.88 28.38 19.80
C LYS A 246 -25.67 29.24 20.19
N ALA A 247 -24.54 28.62 20.54
CA ALA A 247 -23.31 29.36 20.83
C ALA A 247 -22.81 30.15 19.61
N SER A 248 -22.91 29.58 18.40
CA SER A 248 -22.54 30.27 17.15
C SER A 248 -23.45 31.43 16.76
N LEU A 249 -24.63 31.56 17.37
CA LEU A 249 -25.55 32.68 17.14
C LEU A 249 -25.34 33.85 18.11
N VAL A 250 -24.62 33.61 19.21
CA VAL A 250 -24.36 34.62 20.26
C VAL A 250 -22.94 35.21 20.14
N THR A 251 -22.12 34.69 19.22
CA THR A 251 -20.79 35.21 18.88
C THR A 251 -20.79 35.80 17.49
#